data_AF-A0A3B9I255-F1
#
_entry.id   AF-A0A3B9I255-F1
#
_cell.length_a   1.000
_cell.length_b   1.000
_cell.length_c   1.000
_cell.angle_alpha   90.00
_cell.angle_beta   90.00
_cell.angle_gamma   90.00
#
_symmetry.space_group_name_H-M   'P 1'
#
loop_
_entity.id
_entity.type
_entity.pdbx_description
1 polymer ?
#
loop_
_entity_poly.entity_id
_entity_poly.type
_entity_poly.pdbx_seq_one_letter_code
_entity_poly.pdbx_strand_id
1 'polypeptide(L)'
;ILDTPRSGGWDLKRFVKTHRDPDGIRRYIDGYTPLGVDKTFMPISTSNIKVEERAPILYKEKIVLATVGADAHVVGINLIKEAIEQAGYEVIFLRGMNLPETVAEIVAETKAKAIDVSNLLGMGVELFPRVDKRLKELGIRDEVVFVAGGRIAEKEEEHEMFEKKMEKEGTDFLGVDGFFGPGTKAEDFVKWLNEKLGNS
;
A
#
# COMPACT_ATOMS: atom_id res chain seq x y z
N ILE A 1 14.47 -23.27 -12.71
CA ILE A 1 13.56 -22.68 -11.71
C ILE A 1 14.31 -21.50 -11.12
N LEU A 2 13.96 -20.28 -11.53
CA LEU A 2 14.59 -19.07 -10.99
C LEU A 2 14.04 -18.86 -9.59
N ASP A 3 14.79 -19.31 -8.60
CA ASP A 3 14.55 -19.03 -7.20
C ASP A 3 15.03 -17.61 -6.90
N THR A 4 14.13 -16.64 -7.03
CA THR A 4 14.36 -15.27 -6.57
C THR A 4 13.10 -14.77 -5.89
N PRO A 5 13.16 -14.62 -4.56
CA PRO A 5 13.09 -13.26 -4.04
C PRO A 5 14.06 -12.97 -2.88
N ARG A 6 15.20 -13.68 -2.76
CA ARG A 6 16.25 -13.34 -1.77
C ARG A 6 17.44 -12.54 -2.31
N SER A 7 17.48 -12.21 -3.60
CA SER A 7 18.70 -11.70 -4.23
C SER A 7 18.53 -10.27 -4.75
N GLY A 8 18.89 -9.28 -3.93
CA GLY A 8 19.57 -8.08 -4.43
C GLY A 8 18.91 -6.72 -4.26
N GLY A 9 17.61 -6.62 -3.99
CA GLY A 9 16.92 -5.31 -4.01
C GLY A 9 16.31 -4.81 -2.71
N TRP A 10 15.91 -5.72 -1.82
CA TRP A 10 15.07 -5.38 -0.67
C TRP A 10 15.86 -4.92 0.55
N ASP A 11 17.01 -5.53 0.84
CA ASP A 11 17.76 -5.22 2.06
C ASP A 11 18.61 -3.94 1.93
N LEU A 12 19.19 -3.70 0.75
CA LEU A 12 19.95 -2.47 0.46
C LEU A 12 19.07 -1.21 0.56
N LYS A 13 17.78 -1.27 0.21
CA LYS A 13 16.90 -0.09 0.22
C LYS A 13 16.29 0.23 1.58
N ARG A 14 16.32 -0.69 2.56
CA ARG A 14 15.69 -0.45 3.88
C ARG A 14 16.48 0.53 4.74
N PHE A 15 17.80 0.50 4.64
CA PHE A 15 18.68 1.42 5.36
C PHE A 15 19.13 2.61 4.50
N VAL A 16 19.22 2.44 3.18
CA VAL A 16 19.72 3.47 2.28
C VAL A 16 18.69 4.57 2.06
N LYS A 17 19.12 5.82 2.24
CA LYS A 17 18.32 7.01 1.90
C LYS A 17 19.09 7.89 0.94
N THR A 18 18.38 8.51 0.02
CA THR A 18 18.97 9.38 -1.00
C THR A 18 18.23 10.69 -1.10
N HIS A 19 18.96 11.74 -1.45
CA HIS A 19 18.43 13.07 -1.71
C HIS A 19 18.88 13.55 -3.09
N ARG A 20 18.03 14.33 -3.75
CA ARG A 20 18.39 15.03 -4.97
C ARG A 20 18.86 16.43 -4.59
N ASP A 21 20.17 16.66 -4.67
CA ASP A 21 20.80 17.95 -4.37
C ASP A 21 20.37 19.04 -5.37
N PRO A 22 20.67 20.32 -5.10
CA PRO A 22 20.31 21.44 -5.98
C PRO A 22 20.86 21.33 -7.42
N ASP A 23 21.92 20.56 -7.63
CA ASP A 23 22.47 20.26 -8.96
C ASP A 23 21.69 19.17 -9.72
N GLY A 24 20.61 18.66 -9.13
CA GLY A 24 19.74 17.63 -9.71
C GLY A 24 20.25 16.20 -9.54
N ILE A 25 21.45 16.00 -8.98
CA ILE A 25 22.06 14.68 -8.81
C ILE A 25 21.54 14.04 -7.53
N ARG A 26 21.17 12.76 -7.62
CA ARG A 26 20.72 11.96 -6.47
C ARG A 26 21.93 11.33 -5.78
N ARG A 27 22.16 11.70 -4.52
CA ARG A 27 23.27 11.24 -3.67
C ARG A 27 22.74 10.56 -2.41
N TYR A 28 23.57 9.79 -1.73
CA TYR A 28 23.22 9.18 -0.44
C TYR A 28 23.19 10.24 0.66
N ILE A 29 22.27 10.08 1.61
CA ILE A 29 22.32 10.88 2.84
C ILE A 29 23.39 10.29 3.76
N ASP A 30 24.20 11.14 4.39
CA ASP A 30 25.23 10.66 5.31
C ASP A 30 24.61 9.83 6.44
N GLY A 31 25.27 8.73 6.80
CA GLY A 31 24.75 7.73 7.73
C GLY A 31 23.77 6.71 7.12
N TYR A 32 23.17 6.97 5.95
CA TYR A 32 22.17 6.09 5.31
C TYR A 32 22.67 5.54 3.99
N THR A 33 23.79 4.83 4.06
CA THR A 33 24.57 4.31 2.93
C THR A 33 24.49 2.78 2.83
N PRO A 34 24.76 2.17 1.65
CA PRO A 34 24.77 0.72 1.52
C PRO A 34 25.68 0.06 2.55
N LEU A 35 25.16 -0.93 3.27
CA LEU A 35 25.92 -1.67 4.28
C LEU A 35 27.06 -2.47 3.61
N GLY A 36 28.24 -2.46 4.22
CA GLY A 36 29.39 -3.23 3.75
C GLY A 36 30.12 -2.66 2.54
N VAL A 37 29.77 -1.46 2.09
CA VAL A 37 30.49 -0.74 1.03
C VAL A 37 31.26 0.42 1.67
N ASP A 38 32.50 0.64 1.23
CA ASP A 38 33.34 1.72 1.74
C ASP A 38 32.78 3.09 1.35
N LYS A 39 32.54 3.94 2.36
CA LYS A 39 31.94 5.27 2.21
C LYS A 39 32.77 6.22 1.35
N THR A 40 34.08 6.01 1.24
CA THR A 40 34.97 6.88 0.43
C THR A 40 34.64 6.84 -1.06
N PHE A 41 34.04 5.75 -1.55
CA PHE A 41 33.60 5.60 -2.94
C PHE A 41 32.15 6.01 -3.17
N MET A 42 31.46 6.50 -2.13
CA MET A 42 30.04 6.81 -2.21
C MET A 42 29.80 8.29 -2.49
N PRO A 43 28.89 8.62 -3.42
CA PRO A 43 28.43 10.00 -3.59
C PRO A 43 27.50 10.38 -2.42
N ILE A 44 28.03 11.09 -1.43
CA ILE A 44 27.27 11.60 -0.28
C ILE A 44 26.76 13.02 -0.60
N SER A 45 25.52 13.31 -0.22
CA SER A 45 24.91 14.64 -0.35
C SER A 45 25.65 15.65 0.52
N THR A 46 25.89 16.84 -0.01
CA THR A 46 26.47 17.97 0.73
C THR A 46 25.41 18.73 1.54
N SER A 47 24.14 18.43 1.33
CA SER A 47 23.02 19.08 2.01
C SER A 47 22.86 18.50 3.42
N ASN A 48 22.64 19.36 4.42
CA ASN A 48 22.33 18.90 5.78
C ASN A 48 20.87 18.46 5.86
N ILE A 49 20.63 17.16 5.74
CA ILE A 49 19.28 16.59 5.66
C ILE A 49 18.95 15.84 6.92
N LYS A 50 17.95 16.35 7.63
CA LYS A 50 17.33 15.60 8.70
C LYS A 50 16.51 14.48 8.09
N VAL A 51 16.92 13.26 8.37
CA VAL A 51 16.15 12.09 8.01
C VAL A 51 15.02 11.91 9.02
N GLU A 52 13.78 11.92 8.54
CA GLU A 52 12.66 11.51 9.37
C GLU A 52 12.81 10.02 9.71
N GLU A 53 12.78 9.73 11.00
CA GLU A 53 12.69 8.38 11.52
C GLU A 53 11.28 7.86 11.28
N ARG A 54 11.17 6.56 11.00
CA ARG A 54 9.84 5.93 10.93
C ARG A 54 9.19 6.07 12.30
N ALA A 55 7.89 6.38 12.29
CA ALA A 55 7.10 6.32 13.50
C ALA A 55 7.24 4.93 14.14
N PRO A 56 7.31 4.85 15.47
CA PRO A 56 7.36 3.57 16.16
C PRO A 56 6.10 2.76 15.84
N ILE A 57 6.24 1.43 15.75
CA ILE A 57 5.09 0.54 15.62
C ILE A 57 4.37 0.52 16.98
N LEU A 58 3.15 1.02 17.01
CA LEU A 58 2.27 1.08 18.18
C LEU A 58 1.27 -0.07 18.20
N TYR A 59 0.82 -0.50 17.01
CA TYR A 59 -0.19 -1.53 16.83
C TYR A 59 0.43 -2.85 16.38
N LYS A 60 -0.14 -3.98 16.84
CA LYS A 60 0.33 -5.32 16.45
C LYS A 60 -0.26 -5.77 15.11
N GLU A 61 -1.36 -5.14 14.71
CA GLU A 61 -2.07 -5.38 13.48
C GLU A 61 -1.18 -5.01 12.30
N LYS A 62 -1.03 -5.96 11.37
CA LYS A 62 -0.33 -5.73 10.11
C LYS A 62 -1.34 -5.39 9.03
N ILE A 63 -0.92 -4.51 8.13
CA ILE A 63 -1.74 -4.04 7.01
C ILE A 63 -1.02 -4.33 5.70
N VAL A 64 -1.68 -5.05 4.80
CA VAL A 64 -1.18 -5.32 3.45
C VAL A 64 -1.70 -4.24 2.51
N LEU A 65 -0.79 -3.60 1.76
CA LEU A 65 -1.11 -2.60 0.75
C LEU A 65 -0.63 -3.07 -0.63
N ALA A 66 -1.52 -3.05 -1.62
CA ALA A 66 -1.18 -3.45 -2.99
C ALA A 66 -1.99 -2.73 -4.06
N THR A 67 -1.35 -2.32 -5.15
CA THR A 67 -2.03 -1.95 -6.39
C THR A 67 -2.21 -3.21 -7.24
N VAL A 68 -3.46 -3.53 -7.60
CA VAL A 68 -3.86 -4.80 -8.23
C VAL A 68 -4.11 -4.66 -9.74
N GLY A 69 -3.94 -5.76 -10.47
CA GLY A 69 -4.07 -5.80 -11.94
C GLY A 69 -2.78 -5.39 -12.63
N ALA A 70 -2.84 -4.88 -13.85
CA ALA A 70 -1.67 -4.36 -14.60
C ALA A 70 -1.31 -2.90 -14.21
N ASP A 71 -1.81 -2.42 -13.08
CA ASP A 71 -1.72 -1.01 -12.69
C ASP A 71 -0.40 -0.69 -11.96
N ALA A 72 0.32 0.31 -12.48
CA ALA A 72 1.57 0.83 -11.95
C ALA A 72 1.42 2.17 -11.20
N HIS A 73 0.19 2.71 -11.08
CA HIS A 73 -0.10 3.97 -10.40
C HIS A 73 -0.03 3.79 -8.89
N VAL A 74 1.16 3.99 -8.32
CA VAL A 74 1.41 3.80 -6.89
C VAL A 74 1.36 5.09 -6.06
N VAL A 75 1.06 6.25 -6.66
CA VAL A 75 1.12 7.54 -5.93
C VAL A 75 0.10 7.59 -4.79
N GLY A 76 -1.16 7.28 -5.06
CA GLY A 76 -2.22 7.32 -4.04
C GLY A 76 -1.98 6.32 -2.91
N ILE A 77 -1.64 5.07 -3.23
CA ILE A 77 -1.38 4.05 -2.21
C ILE A 77 -0.10 4.33 -1.39
N ASN A 78 0.88 5.05 -1.95
CA ASN A 78 2.04 5.50 -1.17
C ASN A 78 1.65 6.58 -0.15
N LEU A 79 0.73 7.49 -0.50
CA LEU A 79 0.21 8.48 0.45
C LEU A 79 -0.53 7.79 1.61
N ILE A 80 -1.38 6.82 1.29
CA ILE A 80 -2.08 6.01 2.30
C ILE A 80 -1.09 5.21 3.17
N LYS A 81 -0.07 4.61 2.55
CA LYS A 81 1.01 3.93 3.28
C LYS A 81 1.67 4.84 4.31
N GLU A 82 2.06 6.05 3.91
CA GLU A 82 2.70 7.01 4.81
C GLU A 82 1.79 7.37 5.98
N ALA A 83 0.51 7.61 5.72
CA ALA A 83 -0.47 7.90 6.77
C ALA A 83 -0.67 6.73 7.74
N ILE A 84 -0.74 5.48 7.24
CA ILE A 84 -0.86 4.28 8.07
C ILE A 84 0.41 4.05 8.90
N GLU A 85 1.60 4.20 8.31
CA GLU A 85 2.88 4.08 9.02
C GLU A 85 2.99 5.16 10.11
N GLN A 86 2.59 6.40 9.83
CA GLN A 86 2.53 7.49 10.81
C GLN A 86 1.54 7.23 11.95
N ALA A 87 0.44 6.53 11.67
CA ALA A 87 -0.52 6.07 12.68
C ALA A 87 0.04 4.94 13.56
N GLY A 88 1.21 4.38 13.24
CA GLY A 88 1.90 3.38 14.08
C GLY A 88 1.59 1.93 13.73
N TYR A 89 1.04 1.65 12.54
CA TYR A 89 0.84 0.29 12.05
C TYR A 89 2.08 -0.27 11.35
N GLU A 90 2.23 -1.60 11.39
CA GLU A 90 3.18 -2.30 10.53
C GLU A 90 2.58 -2.51 9.13
N VAL A 91 3.27 -2.02 8.09
CA VAL A 91 2.79 -2.08 6.71
C VAL A 91 3.62 -3.04 5.85
N ILE A 92 2.93 -3.96 5.18
CA ILE A 92 3.48 -4.85 4.15
C ILE A 92 3.06 -4.31 2.79
N PHE A 93 4.00 -3.71 2.07
CA PHE A 93 3.69 -3.00 0.83
C PHE A 93 4.19 -3.74 -0.43
N LEU A 94 3.24 -4.15 -1.27
CA LEU A 94 3.49 -4.93 -2.49
C LEU A 94 3.62 -4.05 -3.76
N ARG A 95 3.52 -2.72 -3.64
CA ARG A 95 3.56 -1.77 -4.77
C ARG A 95 2.51 -2.13 -5.81
N GLY A 96 2.80 -2.03 -7.10
CA GLY A 96 1.83 -2.30 -8.17
C GLY A 96 2.13 -3.51 -9.02
N MET A 97 1.20 -3.76 -9.93
CA MET A 97 1.16 -4.94 -10.82
C MET A 97 0.98 -6.27 -10.08
N ASN A 98 0.12 -6.31 -9.05
CA ASN A 98 -0.13 -7.52 -8.28
C ASN A 98 -1.35 -8.29 -8.77
N LEU A 99 -1.25 -9.62 -8.78
CA LEU A 99 -2.40 -10.50 -9.01
C LEU A 99 -3.32 -10.49 -7.76
N PRO A 100 -4.64 -10.27 -7.90
CA PRO A 100 -5.59 -10.26 -6.79
C PRO A 100 -5.44 -11.45 -5.83
N GLU A 101 -5.29 -12.65 -6.38
CA GLU A 101 -5.20 -13.89 -5.61
C GLU A 101 -3.90 -13.93 -4.78
N THR A 102 -2.79 -13.48 -5.34
CA THR A 102 -1.50 -13.41 -4.63
C THR A 102 -1.55 -12.42 -3.47
N VAL A 103 -2.27 -11.30 -3.60
CA VAL A 103 -2.43 -10.35 -2.49
C VAL A 103 -3.18 -11.02 -1.32
N ALA A 104 -4.26 -11.74 -1.59
CA ALA A 104 -5.01 -12.47 -0.57
C ALA A 104 -4.18 -13.58 0.10
N GLU A 105 -3.31 -14.27 -0.65
CA GLU A 105 -2.39 -15.27 -0.10
C GLU A 105 -1.35 -14.64 0.84
N ILE A 106 -0.83 -13.47 0.49
CA ILE A 106 0.10 -12.73 1.35
C ILE A 106 -0.57 -12.26 2.64
N VAL A 107 -1.85 -11.86 2.58
CA VAL A 107 -2.63 -11.56 3.79
C VAL A 107 -2.69 -12.78 4.71
N ALA A 108 -2.98 -13.96 4.17
CA ALA A 108 -3.02 -15.20 4.95
C ALA A 108 -1.66 -15.56 5.55
N GLU A 109 -0.58 -15.50 4.74
CA GLU A 109 0.78 -15.82 5.19
C GLU A 109 1.24 -14.91 6.33
N THR A 110 0.96 -13.60 6.19
CA THR A 110 1.44 -12.58 7.11
C THR A 110 0.52 -12.38 8.31
N LYS A 111 -0.68 -13.00 8.29
CA LYS A 111 -1.76 -12.85 9.27
C LYS A 111 -2.16 -11.38 9.44
N ALA A 112 -2.21 -10.66 8.32
CA ALA A 112 -2.63 -9.26 8.32
C ALA A 112 -4.09 -9.13 8.73
N LYS A 113 -4.42 -8.05 9.45
CA LYS A 113 -5.78 -7.75 9.93
C LYS A 113 -6.53 -6.79 9.02
N ALA A 114 -5.81 -6.11 8.14
CA ALA A 114 -6.41 -5.32 7.08
C ALA A 114 -5.63 -5.50 5.77
N ILE A 115 -6.36 -5.34 4.68
CA ILE A 115 -5.83 -5.25 3.32
C ILE A 115 -6.48 -4.03 2.67
N ASP A 116 -5.66 -3.17 2.08
CA ASP A 116 -6.12 -2.07 1.22
C ASP A 116 -5.51 -2.22 -0.17
N VAL A 117 -6.38 -2.30 -1.17
CA VAL A 117 -5.99 -2.46 -2.57
C VAL A 117 -6.39 -1.25 -3.42
N SER A 118 -5.52 -0.86 -4.35
CA SER A 118 -5.85 0.22 -5.28
C SER A 118 -5.90 -0.25 -6.74
N ASN A 119 -6.75 0.37 -7.53
CA ASN A 119 -6.67 0.33 -8.99
C ASN A 119 -7.16 1.66 -9.58
N LEU A 120 -6.33 2.35 -10.34
CA LEU A 120 -6.65 3.62 -10.99
C LEU A 120 -7.06 3.45 -12.46
N LEU A 121 -6.87 2.26 -13.03
CA LEU A 121 -7.25 1.92 -14.41
C LEU A 121 -8.75 1.71 -14.60
N GLY A 122 -9.56 1.82 -13.53
CA GLY A 122 -11.01 1.66 -13.64
C GLY A 122 -11.44 0.20 -13.74
N MET A 123 -10.69 -0.73 -13.15
CA MET A 123 -10.99 -2.17 -13.15
C MET A 123 -11.50 -2.68 -11.80
N GLY A 124 -11.97 -1.79 -10.92
CA GLY A 124 -12.37 -2.15 -9.55
C GLY A 124 -13.46 -3.21 -9.48
N VAL A 125 -14.48 -3.13 -10.35
CA VAL A 125 -15.57 -4.11 -10.42
C VAL A 125 -15.09 -5.52 -10.77
N GLU A 126 -14.01 -5.63 -11.55
CA GLU A 126 -13.46 -6.92 -11.96
C GLU A 126 -12.45 -7.46 -10.95
N LEU A 127 -11.60 -6.58 -10.40
CA LEU A 127 -10.43 -7.00 -9.63
C LEU A 127 -10.70 -7.17 -8.14
N PHE A 128 -11.49 -6.31 -7.50
CA PHE A 128 -11.71 -6.39 -6.05
C PHE A 128 -12.50 -7.64 -5.64
N PRO A 129 -13.55 -8.06 -6.37
CA PRO A 129 -14.26 -9.30 -6.04
C PRO A 129 -13.37 -10.55 -6.13
N ARG A 130 -12.30 -10.53 -6.92
CA ARG A 130 -11.34 -11.64 -6.99
C ARG A 130 -10.50 -11.77 -5.73
N VAL A 131 -10.10 -10.65 -5.14
CA VAL A 131 -9.44 -10.64 -3.83
C VAL A 131 -10.39 -11.19 -2.77
N ASP A 132 -11.63 -10.67 -2.71
CA ASP A 132 -12.66 -11.11 -1.76
C ASP A 132 -12.94 -12.61 -1.89
N LYS A 133 -13.16 -13.09 -3.12
CA LYS A 133 -13.34 -14.52 -3.40
C LYS A 133 -12.18 -15.35 -2.89
N ARG A 134 -10.93 -14.91 -3.12
CA ARG A 134 -9.76 -15.65 -2.65
C ARG A 134 -9.64 -15.64 -1.13
N LEU A 135 -9.95 -14.53 -0.46
CA LEU A 135 -10.01 -14.46 1.01
C LEU A 135 -11.06 -15.43 1.57
N LYS A 136 -12.21 -15.58 0.90
CA LYS A 136 -13.26 -16.56 1.26
C LYS A 136 -12.80 -18.00 1.07
N GLU A 137 -12.16 -18.32 -0.06
CA GLU A 137 -11.58 -19.64 -0.31
C GLU A 137 -10.52 -20.03 0.73
N LEU A 138 -9.76 -19.04 1.22
CA LEU A 138 -8.76 -19.22 2.28
C LEU A 138 -9.38 -19.26 3.69
N GLY A 139 -10.68 -18.99 3.83
CA GLY A 139 -11.40 -19.03 5.11
C GLY A 139 -11.08 -17.87 6.06
N ILE A 140 -10.53 -16.77 5.55
CA ILE A 140 -10.06 -15.64 6.38
C ILE A 140 -10.83 -14.34 6.15
N ARG A 141 -11.79 -14.31 5.21
CA ARG A 141 -12.51 -13.08 4.83
C ARG A 141 -13.19 -12.38 6.01
N ASP A 142 -13.76 -13.14 6.94
CA ASP A 142 -14.49 -12.60 8.09
C ASP A 142 -13.56 -12.04 9.18
N GLU A 143 -12.25 -12.36 9.13
CA GLU A 143 -11.25 -11.94 10.11
C GLU A 143 -10.38 -10.76 9.63
N VAL A 144 -10.60 -10.29 8.40
CA VAL A 144 -9.78 -9.29 7.72
C VAL A 144 -10.66 -8.15 7.23
N VAL A 145 -10.30 -6.92 7.60
CA VAL A 145 -10.90 -5.71 7.03
C VAL A 145 -10.36 -5.52 5.61
N PHE A 146 -11.24 -5.59 4.61
CA PHE A 146 -10.88 -5.41 3.21
C PHE A 146 -11.34 -4.04 2.71
N VAL A 147 -10.39 -3.20 2.30
CA VAL A 147 -10.63 -1.88 1.73
C VAL A 147 -10.13 -1.82 0.30
N ALA A 148 -10.78 -0.99 -0.53
CA ALA A 148 -10.23 -0.65 -1.83
C ALA A 148 -10.29 0.85 -2.13
N GLY A 149 -9.51 1.28 -3.11
CA GLY A 149 -9.52 2.66 -3.59
C GLY A 149 -9.14 2.82 -5.06
N GLY A 150 -9.20 4.05 -5.54
CA GLY A 150 -8.92 4.41 -6.93
C GLY A 150 -10.20 4.55 -7.76
N ARG A 151 -10.20 4.08 -9.01
CA ARG A 151 -11.35 4.18 -9.92
C ARG A 151 -12.04 2.83 -10.09
N ILE A 152 -13.37 2.84 -10.08
CA ILE A 152 -14.19 1.62 -10.15
C ILE A 152 -14.40 1.18 -11.60
N ALA A 153 -14.59 2.16 -12.50
CA ALA A 153 -14.79 1.96 -13.93
C ALA A 153 -13.92 2.94 -14.73
N GLU A 154 -13.54 2.56 -15.94
CA GLU A 154 -12.74 3.39 -16.85
C GLU A 154 -13.55 4.61 -17.33
N LYS A 155 -14.78 4.39 -17.78
CA LYS A 155 -15.67 5.46 -18.24
C LYS A 155 -16.26 6.25 -17.09
N GLU A 156 -16.31 7.57 -17.23
CA GLU A 156 -16.82 8.47 -16.19
C GLU A 156 -18.29 8.20 -15.85
N GLU A 157 -19.15 8.02 -16.85
CA GLU A 157 -20.58 7.75 -16.65
C GLU A 157 -20.83 6.46 -15.86
N GLU A 158 -20.05 5.41 -16.15
CA GLU A 158 -20.10 4.13 -15.43
C GLU A 158 -19.52 4.31 -14.02
N HIS A 159 -18.44 5.08 -13.86
CA HIS A 159 -17.84 5.36 -12.57
C HIS A 159 -18.80 6.09 -11.64
N GLU A 160 -19.44 7.18 -12.10
CA GLU A 160 -20.47 7.91 -11.36
C GLU A 160 -21.66 7.01 -10.99
N MET A 161 -22.06 6.11 -11.90
CA MET A 161 -23.13 5.15 -11.63
C MET A 161 -22.76 4.23 -10.46
N PHE A 162 -21.52 3.73 -10.42
CA PHE A 162 -21.05 2.89 -9.32
C PHE A 162 -20.89 3.69 -8.02
N GLU A 163 -20.47 4.95 -8.06
CA GLU A 163 -20.45 5.83 -6.89
C GLU A 163 -21.85 6.01 -6.28
N LYS A 164 -22.83 6.38 -7.11
CA LYS A 164 -24.24 6.50 -6.69
C LYS A 164 -24.79 5.16 -6.18
N LYS A 165 -24.32 4.04 -6.72
CA LYS A 165 -24.68 2.70 -6.23
C LYS A 165 -24.10 2.44 -4.85
N MET A 166 -22.83 2.76 -4.61
CA MET A 166 -22.21 2.61 -3.29
C MET A 166 -22.90 3.47 -2.23
N GLU A 167 -23.32 4.69 -2.57
CA GLU A 167 -24.07 5.56 -1.65
C GLU A 167 -25.42 4.96 -1.22
N LYS A 168 -26.07 4.20 -2.11
CA LYS A 168 -27.41 3.63 -1.88
C LYS A 168 -27.38 2.23 -1.27
N GLU A 169 -26.49 1.38 -1.77
CA GLU A 169 -26.47 -0.07 -1.53
C GLU A 169 -25.22 -0.52 -0.77
N GLY A 170 -24.22 0.34 -0.59
CA GLY A 170 -22.94 0.00 0.01
C GLY A 170 -21.95 -0.65 -0.97
N THR A 171 -20.85 -1.18 -0.42
CA THR A 171 -19.70 -1.67 -1.19
C THR A 171 -19.71 -3.19 -1.40
N ASP A 172 -20.75 -3.88 -0.95
CA ASP A 172 -20.83 -5.35 -0.97
C ASP A 172 -20.66 -5.96 -2.38
N PHE A 173 -21.12 -5.26 -3.42
CA PHE A 173 -20.97 -5.74 -4.80
C PHE A 173 -19.51 -5.76 -5.28
N LEU A 174 -18.61 -5.03 -4.62
CA LEU A 174 -17.16 -5.07 -4.84
C LEU A 174 -16.47 -6.10 -3.92
N GLY A 175 -17.17 -6.63 -2.92
CA GLY A 175 -16.61 -7.54 -1.90
C GLY A 175 -15.77 -6.85 -0.82
N VAL A 176 -15.81 -5.52 -0.74
CA VAL A 176 -14.99 -4.72 0.19
C VAL A 176 -15.84 -4.14 1.32
N ASP A 177 -15.24 -3.95 2.49
CA ASP A 177 -15.84 -3.34 3.68
C ASP A 177 -15.86 -1.80 3.60
N GLY A 178 -15.02 -1.21 2.74
CA GLY A 178 -14.95 0.22 2.48
C GLY A 178 -14.31 0.54 1.14
N PHE A 179 -14.69 1.68 0.55
CA PHE A 179 -14.13 2.18 -0.69
C PHE A 179 -13.75 3.66 -0.58
N PHE A 180 -12.54 4.01 -1.03
CA PHE A 180 -12.00 5.36 -0.95
C PHE A 180 -11.48 5.83 -2.33
N GLY A 181 -12.32 6.62 -3.00
CA GLY A 181 -12.03 7.16 -4.32
C GLY A 181 -11.02 8.33 -4.32
N PRO A 182 -10.70 8.87 -5.51
CA PRO A 182 -9.82 10.02 -5.64
C PRO A 182 -10.33 11.22 -4.84
N GLY A 183 -9.43 11.94 -4.17
CA GLY A 183 -9.78 13.10 -3.33
C GLY A 183 -10.09 12.76 -1.88
N THR A 184 -10.15 11.48 -1.50
CA THR A 184 -10.20 11.05 -0.10
C THR A 184 -8.98 11.57 0.65
N LYS A 185 -9.20 12.16 1.84
CA LYS A 185 -8.13 12.56 2.74
C LYS A 185 -7.58 11.35 3.49
N ALA A 186 -6.26 11.26 3.58
CA ALA A 186 -5.61 10.12 4.22
C ALA A 186 -5.98 10.01 5.72
N GLU A 187 -6.21 11.15 6.38
CA GLU A 187 -6.62 11.20 7.79
C GLU A 187 -8.00 10.58 8.01
N ASP A 188 -8.95 10.84 7.10
CA ASP A 188 -10.31 10.29 7.17
C ASP A 188 -10.29 8.76 6.98
N PHE A 189 -9.45 8.28 6.06
CA PHE A 189 -9.21 6.85 5.86
C PHE A 189 -8.61 6.18 7.10
N VAL A 190 -7.54 6.76 7.68
CA VAL A 190 -6.88 6.19 8.88
C VAL A 190 -7.85 6.15 10.06
N LYS A 191 -8.66 7.20 10.24
CA LYS A 191 -9.69 7.22 11.28
C LYS A 191 -10.70 6.09 11.09
N TRP A 192 -11.22 5.92 9.88
CA TRP A 192 -12.15 4.83 9.56
C TRP A 192 -11.53 3.44 9.80
N LEU A 193 -10.27 3.26 9.42
CA LEU A 193 -9.54 2.00 9.59
C LEU A 193 -9.35 1.67 11.08
N ASN A 194 -8.99 2.67 11.90
CA ASN A 194 -8.88 2.53 13.35
C ASN A 194 -10.19 2.09 14.00
N GLU A 195 -11.30 2.71 13.61
CA GLU A 195 -12.64 2.35 14.08
C GLU A 195 -12.98 0.90 13.72
N LYS A 196 -12.66 0.45 12.50
CA LYS A 196 -12.90 -0.93 12.03
C LYS A 196 -12.03 -1.97 12.73
N LEU A 197 -10.79 -1.61 13.07
CA LEU A 197 -9.86 -2.49 13.79
C LEU A 197 -10.07 -2.46 15.32
N GLY A 198 -10.91 -1.56 15.84
CA GLY A 198 -11.14 -1.41 17.28
C GLY A 198 -9.99 -0.70 18.02
N ASN A 199 -9.13 0.00 17.29
CA ASN A 199 -7.97 0.74 17.80
C ASN A 199 -8.36 2.23 17.95
N SER A 200 -9.14 2.56 18.97
CA SER A 200 -9.58 3.94 19.29
C SER A 200 -8.68 4.63 20.31
#